data_AF-A0A955Z6W3-F1
#
_entry.id   AF-A0A955Z6W3-F1
#
_cell.length_a   1.000
_cell.length_b   1.000
_cell.length_c   1.000
_cell.angle_alpha   90.00
_cell.angle_beta   90.00
_cell.angle_gamma   90.00
#
_symmetry.space_group_name_H-M   'P 1'
#
loop_
_entity.id
_entity.type
_entity.pdbx_description
1 polymer ?
#
loop_
_entity_poly.entity_id
_entity_poly.type
_entity_poly.pdbx_seq_one_letter_code
_entity_poly.pdbx_strand_id
1 'polypeptide(L)'
;MATFHHAPHGHMGLPAAKRNVALITIGIVLAVVALIAGFFFVINLHQYLTVEDRWAADRLLSPSGRAFGVRLIKAAAMKRMTLFGPVSGLSGITGLVLFVLGMRKR
;
A
#
# COMPACT_ATOMS: atom_id res chain seq x y z
N MET A 1 67.65 7.33 24.21
CA MET A 1 66.30 7.93 24.07
C MET A 1 65.62 7.25 22.89
N ALA A 2 64.62 6.40 23.13
CA ALA A 2 63.85 5.79 22.06
C ALA A 2 62.74 6.76 21.63
N THR A 3 62.79 7.20 20.37
CA THR A 3 61.71 7.99 19.75
C THR A 3 60.55 7.06 19.45
N PHE A 4 59.48 7.19 20.23
CA PHE A 4 58.20 6.55 19.95
C PHE A 4 57.58 7.23 18.71
N HIS A 5 57.66 6.55 17.57
CA HIS A 5 56.83 6.90 16.42
C HIS A 5 55.38 6.50 16.74
N HIS A 6 54.56 7.47 17.11
CA HIS A 6 53.11 7.31 17.12
C HIS A 6 52.67 7.02 15.68
N ALA A 7 52.39 5.76 15.39
CA ALA A 7 51.65 5.38 14.19
C ALA A 7 50.34 6.19 14.18
N PRO A 8 49.98 6.85 13.07
CA PRO A 8 48.71 7.57 13.01
C PRO A 8 47.62 6.55 13.32
N HIS A 9 46.84 6.81 14.37
CA HIS A 9 45.59 6.11 14.63
C HIS A 9 44.68 6.40 13.44
N GLY A 10 44.85 5.62 12.37
CA GLY A 10 43.92 5.58 11.26
C GLY A 10 42.57 5.31 11.89
N HIS A 11 41.69 6.29 11.77
CA HIS A 11 40.28 6.14 12.08
C HIS A 11 39.83 4.84 11.39
N MET A 12 39.71 3.76 12.15
CA MET A 12 38.91 2.62 11.74
C MET A 12 37.47 3.10 11.75
N GLY A 13 37.11 3.85 10.71
CA GLY A 13 35.73 4.11 10.38
C GLY A 13 35.11 2.73 10.22
N LEU A 14 34.32 2.34 11.21
CA LEU A 14 33.40 1.20 11.11
C LEU A 14 32.78 1.26 9.71
N PRO A 15 32.80 0.18 8.91
CA PRO A 15 32.22 0.22 7.58
C PRO A 15 30.81 0.75 7.74
N ALA A 16 30.54 1.92 7.13
CA ALA A 16 29.24 2.56 7.23
C ALA A 16 28.22 1.52 6.79
N ALA A 17 27.40 1.05 7.74
CA ALA A 17 26.45 -0.02 7.49
C ALA A 17 25.62 0.34 6.26
N LYS A 18 25.87 -0.36 5.15
CA LYS A 18 25.34 0.02 3.84
C LYS A 18 23.88 -0.41 3.80
N ARG A 19 22.97 0.55 3.85
CA ARG A 19 21.54 0.32 3.60
C ARG A 19 21.37 -0.22 2.18
N ASN A 20 20.48 -1.19 2.00
CA ASN A 20 20.19 -1.74 0.69
C ASN A 20 19.16 -0.85 -0.01
N VAL A 21 19.65 0.12 -0.78
CA VAL A 21 18.84 1.10 -1.50
C VAL A 21 17.86 0.44 -2.47
N ALA A 22 18.24 -0.67 -3.11
CA ALA A 22 17.36 -1.38 -4.03
C ALA A 22 16.11 -1.93 -3.32
N LEU A 23 16.27 -2.54 -2.15
CA LEU A 23 15.14 -3.03 -1.35
C LEU A 23 14.22 -1.90 -0.87
N ILE A 24 14.81 -0.76 -0.51
CA ILE A 24 14.06 0.45 -0.13
C ILE A 24 13.21 0.94 -1.30
N THR A 25 13.80 1.09 -2.48
CA THR A 25 13.11 1.58 -3.68
C THR A 25 11.97 0.64 -4.09
N ILE A 26 12.21 -0.68 -4.13
CA ILE A 26 11.16 -1.66 -4.43
C ILE A 26 10.04 -1.58 -3.38
N GLY A 27 10.41 -1.45 -2.10
CA GLY A 27 9.44 -1.28 -1.01
C GLY A 27 8.53 -0.07 -1.21
N ILE A 28 9.11 1.08 -1.59
CA ILE A 28 8.36 2.31 -1.88
C ILE A 28 7.42 2.12 -3.07
N VAL A 29 7.90 1.52 -4.16
CA VAL A 29 7.06 1.26 -5.35
C VAL A 29 5.85 0.40 -4.98
N LEU A 30 6.06 -0.68 -4.22
CA LEU A 30 4.97 -1.53 -3.76
C LEU A 30 4.01 -0.80 -2.80
N ALA A 31 4.53 0.09 -1.94
CA ALA A 31 3.69 0.93 -1.09
C ALA A 31 2.81 1.88 -1.92
N VAL A 32 3.33 2.48 -3.00
CA VAL A 32 2.54 3.32 -3.92
C VAL A 32 1.45 2.49 -4.60
N VAL A 33 1.77 1.30 -5.11
CA VAL A 33 0.77 0.38 -5.68
C VAL A 33 -0.31 0.04 -4.65
N ALA A 34 0.08 -0.23 -3.41
CA ALA A 34 -0.83 -0.55 -2.32
C ALA A 34 -1.79 0.59 -2.00
N LEU A 35 -1.29 1.83 -1.98
CA LEU A 35 -2.09 3.04 -1.75
C LEU A 35 -3.08 3.29 -2.89
N ILE A 36 -2.64 3.16 -4.15
CA ILE A 36 -3.51 3.34 -5.32
C ILE A 36 -4.62 2.28 -5.33
N ALA A 37 -4.26 1.00 -5.19
CA ALA A 37 -5.23 -0.08 -5.15
C ALA A 37 -6.17 0.05 -3.93
N GLY A 38 -5.63 0.42 -2.77
CA GLY A 38 -6.40 0.65 -1.54
C GLY A 38 -7.39 1.80 -1.68
N PHE A 39 -6.99 2.89 -2.34
CA PHE A 39 -7.88 4.01 -2.65
C PHE A 39 -9.07 3.57 -3.51
N PHE A 40 -8.82 2.82 -4.58
CA PHE A 40 -9.91 2.26 -5.39
C PHE A 40 -10.77 1.28 -4.60
N PHE A 41 -10.19 0.45 -3.74
CA PHE A 41 -10.95 -0.43 -2.86
C PHE A 41 -11.90 0.37 -1.96
N VAL A 42 -11.41 1.43 -1.29
CA VAL A 42 -12.21 2.27 -0.40
C VAL A 42 -13.34 2.97 -1.14
N ILE A 43 -13.10 3.49 -2.35
CA ILE A 43 -14.18 4.08 -3.18
C ILE A 43 -15.26 3.04 -3.49
N ASN A 44 -14.86 1.85 -3.92
CA ASN A 44 -15.83 0.80 -4.25
C ASN A 44 -16.57 0.29 -3.00
N LEU A 45 -15.90 0.22 -1.85
CA LEU A 45 -16.52 -0.10 -0.57
C LEU A 45 -17.54 0.96 -0.17
N HIS A 46 -17.18 2.25 -0.27
CA HIS A 46 -18.10 3.34 0.00
C HIS A 46 -19.32 3.31 -0.93
N GLN A 47 -19.09 3.04 -2.23
CA GLN A 47 -20.19 2.88 -3.18
C GLN A 47 -21.09 1.70 -2.82
N TYR A 48 -20.50 0.56 -2.46
CA TYR A 48 -21.22 -0.63 -2.04
C TYR A 48 -22.11 -0.37 -0.83
N LEU A 49 -21.60 0.36 0.17
CA LEU A 49 -22.33 0.66 1.40
C LEU A 49 -23.44 1.70 1.22
N THR A 50 -23.22 2.74 0.39
CA THR A 50 -24.12 3.90 0.30
C THR A 50 -25.07 3.87 -0.90
N VAL A 51 -24.96 2.89 -1.80
CA VAL A 51 -25.81 2.86 -3.01
C VAL A 51 -27.29 2.66 -2.69
N GLU A 52 -27.61 1.89 -1.65
CA GLU A 52 -29.00 1.66 -1.22
C GLU A 52 -29.66 2.96 -0.78
N ASP A 53 -29.01 3.73 0.08
CA ASP A 53 -29.54 5.01 0.57
C ASP A 53 -29.69 6.03 -0.57
N ARG A 54 -28.69 6.11 -1.47
CA ARG A 54 -28.73 7.02 -2.62
C ARG A 54 -29.86 6.68 -3.58
N TRP A 55 -30.11 5.40 -3.82
CA TRP A 55 -31.17 4.94 -4.71
C TRP A 55 -32.55 4.94 -4.04
N ALA A 56 -32.63 4.80 -2.71
CA ALA A 56 -33.87 4.95 -1.97
C ALA A 56 -34.41 6.39 -2.06
N ALA A 57 -33.52 7.39 -2.07
CA ALA A 57 -33.86 8.80 -2.22
C ALA A 57 -34.34 9.18 -3.63
N ASP A 58 -34.14 8.33 -4.63
CA ASP A 58 -34.48 8.63 -6.02
C ASP A 58 -35.97 8.35 -6.31
N ARG A 59 -36.74 9.42 -6.54
CA ARG A 59 -38.19 9.37 -6.79
C ARG A 59 -38.54 8.98 -8.22
N LEU A 60 -37.57 9.00 -9.15
CA LEU A 60 -37.82 8.77 -10.58
C LEU A 60 -37.88 7.28 -10.95
N LEU A 61 -37.41 6.38 -10.07
CA LEU A 61 -37.33 4.96 -10.36
C LEU A 61 -38.45 4.16 -9.68
N SER A 62 -39.02 3.19 -10.40
CA SER A 62 -39.94 2.22 -9.81
C SER A 62 -39.23 1.39 -8.71
N PRO A 63 -39.96 0.86 -7.71
CA PRO A 63 -39.34 0.06 -6.65
C PRO A 63 -38.55 -1.16 -7.17
N SER A 64 -39.05 -1.81 -8.22
CA SER A 64 -38.38 -2.94 -8.88
C SER A 64 -37.14 -2.52 -9.65
N GLY A 65 -37.18 -1.38 -10.37
CA GLY A 65 -36.02 -0.81 -11.05
C GLY A 65 -34.91 -0.42 -10.07
N ARG A 66 -35.28 0.12 -8.90
CA ARG A 66 -34.32 0.46 -7.84
C ARG A 66 -33.60 -0.77 -7.30
N ALA A 67 -34.36 -1.82 -6.95
CA ALA A 67 -33.78 -3.06 -6.43
C ALA A 67 -32.83 -3.73 -7.44
N PHE A 68 -33.18 -3.72 -8.72
CA PHE A 68 -32.33 -4.28 -9.78
C PHE A 68 -31.01 -3.50 -9.93
N GLY A 69 -31.08 -2.17 -10.03
CA GLY A 69 -29.89 -1.35 -10.20
C GLY A 69 -28.95 -1.37 -8.99
N VAL A 70 -29.50 -1.36 -7.76
CA VAL A 70 -28.73 -1.55 -6.53
C VAL A 70 -27.96 -2.87 -6.56
N ARG A 71 -28.61 -3.98 -6.92
CA ARG A 71 -27.95 -5.29 -7.01
C ARG A 71 -26.81 -5.28 -8.02
N LEU A 72 -27.02 -4.67 -9.18
CA LEU A 72 -26.03 -4.62 -10.26
C LEU A 72 -24.80 -3.77 -9.86
N ILE A 73 -25.02 -2.62 -9.23
CA ILE A 73 -23.95 -1.75 -8.72
C ILE A 73 -23.19 -2.43 -7.58
N LYS A 74 -23.89 -3.05 -6.61
CA LYS A 74 -23.26 -3.78 -5.52
C LYS A 74 -22.42 -4.95 -6.05
N ALA A 75 -22.93 -5.72 -7.02
CA ALA A 75 -22.17 -6.81 -7.64
C ALA A 75 -20.91 -6.30 -8.36
N ALA A 76 -21.02 -5.19 -9.11
CA ALA A 76 -19.88 -4.58 -9.78
C ALA A 76 -18.84 -4.03 -8.79
N ALA A 77 -19.28 -3.34 -7.74
CA ALA A 77 -18.42 -2.81 -6.69
C ALA A 77 -17.71 -3.95 -5.93
N MET A 78 -18.43 -5.02 -5.59
CA MET A 78 -17.87 -6.21 -4.95
C MET A 78 -16.79 -6.86 -5.82
N LYS A 79 -17.04 -7.03 -7.13
CA LYS A 79 -16.05 -7.58 -8.07
C LYS A 79 -14.77 -6.74 -8.11
N ARG A 80 -14.90 -5.40 -8.10
CA ARG A 80 -13.76 -4.49 -8.06
C ARG A 80 -13.02 -4.57 -6.73
N MET A 81 -13.74 -4.65 -5.61
CA MET A 81 -13.16 -4.84 -4.28
C MET A 81 -12.38 -6.16 -4.18
N THR A 82 -12.89 -7.25 -4.75
CA THR A 82 -12.19 -8.54 -4.77
C THR A 82 -10.92 -8.52 -5.62
N LEU A 83 -10.81 -7.59 -6.57
CA LEU A 83 -9.60 -7.39 -7.37
C LEU A 83 -8.58 -6.51 -6.62
N PHE A 84 -9.02 -5.34 -6.14
CA PHE A 84 -8.11 -4.35 -5.56
C PHE A 84 -7.71 -4.62 -4.11
N GLY A 85 -8.57 -5.30 -3.33
CA GLY A 85 -8.30 -5.62 -1.92
C GLY A 85 -7.05 -6.49 -1.75
N PRO A 86 -6.96 -7.66 -2.41
CA PRO A 86 -5.76 -8.50 -2.35
C PRO A 86 -4.51 -7.81 -2.89
N VAL A 87 -4.62 -7.06 -3.99
CA VAL A 87 -3.49 -6.32 -4.57
C VAL A 87 -2.96 -5.27 -3.59
N SER A 88 -3.85 -4.51 -2.95
CA SER A 88 -3.50 -3.52 -1.94
C SER A 88 -2.82 -4.16 -0.73
N GLY A 89 -3.44 -5.20 -0.17
CA GLY A 89 -2.91 -5.90 1.01
C GLY A 89 -1.55 -6.55 0.77
N LEU A 90 -1.42 -7.34 -0.31
CA LEU A 90 -0.18 -8.04 -0.63
C LEU A 90 0.95 -7.07 -0.98
N SER A 91 0.68 -6.04 -1.77
CA SER A 91 1.69 -5.03 -2.11
C SER A 91 2.09 -4.20 -0.89
N GLY A 92 1.14 -3.87 -0.02
CA GLY A 92 1.40 -3.09 1.20
C GLY A 92 2.27 -3.84 2.19
N ILE A 93 1.92 -5.10 2.49
CA ILE A 93 2.71 -5.95 3.40
C ILE A 93 4.09 -6.22 2.81
N THR A 94 4.18 -6.61 1.54
CA THR A 94 5.46 -6.92 0.88
C THR A 94 6.34 -5.67 0.80
N GLY A 95 5.76 -4.53 0.43
CA GLY A 95 6.47 -3.26 0.35
C GLY A 95 7.06 -2.83 1.69
N LEU A 96 6.27 -2.96 2.77
CA LEU A 96 6.73 -2.69 4.13
C LEU A 96 7.88 -3.60 4.54
N VAL A 97 7.76 -4.91 4.28
CA VAL A 97 8.82 -5.89 4.61
C VAL A 97 10.12 -5.55 3.87
N LEU A 98 10.06 -5.28 2.56
CA LEU A 98 11.25 -4.94 1.78
C LEU A 98 11.88 -3.62 2.23
N PHE A 99 11.06 -2.62 2.55
CA PHE A 99 11.54 -1.35 3.09
C PHE A 99 12.28 -1.54 4.42
N VAL A 100 11.70 -2.27 5.37
CA VAL A 100 12.33 -2.58 6.67
C VAL A 100 13.62 -3.36 6.48
N LEU A 101 13.62 -4.39 5.62
CA LEU A 101 14.82 -5.16 5.30
C LEU A 101 15.91 -4.30 4.64
N GLY A 102 15.54 -3.34 3.79
CA GLY A 102 16.46 -2.42 3.15
C GLY A 102 17.06 -1.37 4.09
N MET A 103 16.30 -0.95 5.11
CA MET A 103 16.78 -0.05 6.16
C MET A 103 17.65 -0.74 7.22
N ARG A 104 17.53 -2.07 7.35
CA ARG A 104 18.32 -2.85 8.30
C ARG A 104 19.81 -2.71 7.93
N LYS A 105 20.54 -2.04 8.82
CA LYS A 105 22.00 -1.98 8.80
C LYS A 105 22.54 -3.41 8.92
N ARG A 106 23.20 -3.90 7.89
CA ARG A 106 24.11 -5.05 7.98
C ARG A 106 25.51 -4.54 8.29
#